data_AF-A0A1I5FZN8-F1
#
_entry.id   AF-A0A1I5FZN8-F1
#
_cell.length_a   1.000
_cell.length_b   1.000
_cell.length_c   1.000
_cell.angle_alpha   90.00
_cell.angle_beta   90.00
_cell.angle_gamma   90.00
#
_symmetry.space_group_name_H-M   'P 1'
#
loop_
_entity.id
_entity.type
_entity.pdbx_description
1 polymer ?
#
loop_
_entity_poly.entity_id
_entity_poly.type
_entity_poly.pdbx_seq_one_letter_code
_entity_poly.pdbx_strand_id
1 'polypeptide(L)'
;MNERDFSVPEFKNYLSMMNSRGITSIKEMGFDDYYDFTEVLKELEEKEELTARVHFMSQPVSALMNLEYGQKMRNMLKDEFVRFSGFNQMTDGSISQLKGDMKQPYLCKNTCCAKNVNGKA
;
A
#
# COMPACT_ATOMS: atom_id res chain seq x y z
N MET A 1 15.67 15.25 10.34
CA MET A 1 14.79 14.48 11.23
C MET A 1 14.79 13.08 10.67
N ASN A 2 15.20 12.07 11.43
CA ASN A 2 15.29 10.71 10.91
C ASN A 2 13.86 10.20 10.72
N GLU A 3 13.48 9.80 9.50
CA GLU A 3 12.08 9.52 9.16
C GLU A 3 11.50 8.37 9.99
N ARG A 4 12.34 7.42 10.46
CA ARG A 4 11.94 6.31 11.35
C ARG A 4 11.54 6.76 12.76
N ASP A 5 12.18 7.81 13.30
CA ASP A 5 11.86 8.34 14.63
C ASP A 5 10.43 8.91 14.70
N PHE A 6 9.87 9.25 13.54
CA PHE A 6 8.51 9.73 13.39
C PHE A 6 7.56 8.62 12.91
N SER A 7 7.91 7.89 11.86
CA SER A 7 6.99 6.95 11.20
C SER A 7 6.65 5.73 12.05
N VAL A 8 7.61 5.19 12.83
CA VAL A 8 7.38 4.00 13.65
C VAL A 8 6.41 4.28 14.80
N PRO A 9 6.58 5.34 15.62
CA PRO A 9 5.59 5.71 16.62
C PRO A 9 4.20 5.97 16.03
N GLU A 10 4.12 6.67 14.90
CA GLU A 10 2.84 6.96 14.25
C GLU A 10 2.15 5.71 13.72
N PHE A 11 2.91 4.75 13.17
CA PHE A 11 2.35 3.47 12.76
C PHE A 11 1.78 2.70 13.95
N LYS A 12 2.48 2.67 15.10
CA LYS A 12 1.98 2.03 16.34
C LYS A 12 0.73 2.74 16.88
N ASN A 13 0.69 4.07 16.83
CA ASN A 13 -0.48 4.87 17.20
C ASN A 13 -1.68 4.54 16.29
N TYR A 14 -1.46 4.40 14.99
CA TYR A 14 -2.46 3.98 14.03
C TYR A 14 -3.00 2.58 14.33
N LEU A 15 -2.13 1.60 14.62
CA LEU A 15 -2.58 0.26 15.01
C LEU A 15 -3.41 0.28 16.30
N SER A 16 -2.99 1.04 17.31
CA SER A 16 -3.74 1.22 18.55
C SER A 16 -5.14 1.82 18.29
N MET A 17 -5.22 2.85 17.45
CA MET A 17 -6.49 3.41 17.02
C MET A 17 -7.36 2.36 16.31
N MET A 18 -6.78 1.55 15.41
CA MET A 18 -7.51 0.49 14.72
C MET A 18 -8.01 -0.59 15.70
N ASN A 19 -7.19 -1.03 16.64
CA ASN A 19 -7.59 -1.97 17.68
C ASN A 19 -8.73 -1.44 18.55
N SER A 20 -8.73 -0.14 18.88
CA SER A 20 -9.83 0.50 19.63
C SER A 20 -11.20 0.40 18.94
N ARG A 21 -11.20 0.09 17.62
CA ARG A 21 -12.39 -0.11 16.79
C ARG A 21 -12.63 -1.59 16.46
N GLY A 22 -11.95 -2.51 17.16
CA GLY A 22 -12.08 -3.95 16.97
C GLY A 22 -11.37 -4.49 15.72
N ILE A 23 -10.53 -3.69 15.06
CA ILE A 23 -9.78 -4.12 13.87
C ILE A 23 -8.54 -4.88 14.34
N THR A 24 -8.42 -6.13 13.88
CA THR A 24 -7.28 -7.02 14.22
C THR A 24 -6.42 -7.37 13.01
N SER A 25 -6.79 -6.93 11.82
CA SER A 25 -6.04 -7.16 10.59
C SER A 25 -6.29 -6.04 9.58
N ILE A 26 -5.22 -5.65 8.90
CA ILE A 26 -5.20 -4.55 7.94
C ILE A 26 -4.45 -4.98 6.68
N LYS A 27 -4.73 -4.28 5.58
CA LYS A 27 -4.03 -4.42 4.31
C LYS A 27 -3.37 -3.10 4.01
N GLU A 28 -2.05 -3.07 4.12
CA GLU A 28 -1.25 -1.85 3.96
C GLU A 28 -0.56 -1.85 2.61
N MET A 29 -0.56 -0.68 1.98
CA MET A 29 0.04 -0.47 0.67
C MET A 29 1.31 0.36 0.85
N GLY A 30 2.44 -0.12 0.32
CA GLY A 30 3.68 0.64 0.27
C GLY A 30 4.27 0.61 -1.13
N PHE A 31 5.17 1.56 -1.39
CA PHE A 31 5.97 1.56 -2.62
C PHE A 31 7.17 0.62 -2.42
N ASP A 32 7.60 -0.05 -3.48
CA ASP A 32 8.59 -1.15 -3.46
C ASP A 32 9.76 -0.93 -2.48
N ASP A 33 10.78 -0.18 -2.86
CA ASP A 33 12.02 0.05 -2.09
C ASP A 33 11.98 1.36 -1.28
N TYR A 34 10.80 1.92 -1.06
CA TYR A 34 10.67 3.23 -0.44
C TYR A 34 10.72 3.14 1.09
N TYR A 35 11.74 3.79 1.66
CA TYR A 35 11.90 4.06 3.10
C TYR A 35 11.91 2.85 4.04
N ASP A 36 12.45 1.72 3.60
CA ASP A 36 12.66 0.53 4.44
C ASP A 36 11.39 0.03 5.16
N PHE A 37 10.20 0.35 4.64
CA PHE A 37 8.94 0.08 5.35
C PHE A 37 8.76 -1.42 5.60
N THR A 38 9.17 -2.25 4.65
CA THR A 38 9.08 -3.71 4.76
C THR A 38 10.03 -4.28 5.80
N GLU A 39 11.22 -3.71 5.95
CA GLU A 39 12.22 -4.04 6.95
C GLU A 39 11.74 -3.62 8.34
N VAL A 40 11.16 -2.42 8.47
CA VAL A 40 10.51 -1.95 9.70
C VAL A 40 9.37 -2.87 10.13
N LEU A 41 8.50 -3.28 9.21
CA LEU A 41 7.42 -4.23 9.51
C LEU A 41 7.97 -5.56 10.02
N LYS A 42 9.06 -6.05 9.41
CA LYS A 42 9.71 -7.27 9.86
C LYS A 42 10.32 -7.12 11.25
N GLU A 43 11.01 -6.03 11.52
CA GLU A 43 11.57 -5.73 12.85
C GLU A 43 10.48 -5.64 13.92
N LEU A 44 9.34 -5.01 13.63
CA LEU A 44 8.21 -4.91 14.56
C LEU A 44 7.56 -6.26 14.82
N GLU A 45 7.47 -7.12 13.80
CA GLU A 45 7.02 -8.51 13.97
C GLU A 45 7.97 -9.31 14.87
N GLU A 46 9.28 -9.24 14.61
CA GLU A 46 10.31 -9.96 15.38
C GLU A 46 10.39 -9.50 16.84
N LYS A 47 10.07 -8.24 17.12
CA LYS A 47 10.01 -7.67 18.47
C LYS A 47 8.64 -7.85 19.14
N GLU A 48 7.69 -8.51 18.48
CA GLU A 48 6.31 -8.70 18.97
C GLU A 48 5.60 -7.37 19.28
N GLU A 49 5.91 -6.31 18.54
CA GLU A 49 5.36 -4.97 18.75
C GLU A 49 4.12 -4.66 17.89
N LEU A 50 3.71 -5.59 17.03
CA LEU A 50 2.51 -5.47 16.21
C LEU A 50 1.26 -5.95 16.96
N THR A 51 0.21 -5.14 16.94
CA THR A 51 -1.08 -5.45 17.59
C THR A 51 -2.18 -5.81 16.58
N ALA A 52 -1.86 -5.84 15.29
CA ALA A 52 -2.74 -6.28 14.21
C ALA A 52 -1.93 -7.00 13.14
N ARG A 53 -2.56 -7.96 12.44
CA ARG A 53 -1.97 -8.66 11.29
C ARG A 53 -1.91 -7.73 10.08
N VAL A 54 -0.73 -7.56 9.50
CA VAL A 54 -0.46 -6.68 8.36
C VAL A 54 -0.31 -7.50 7.08
N HIS A 55 -1.22 -7.28 6.14
CA HIS A 55 -1.15 -7.81 4.78
C HIS A 55 -0.53 -6.76 3.86
N PHE A 56 0.79 -6.83 3.66
CA PHE A 56 1.53 -5.87 2.84
C PHE A 56 1.29 -6.09 1.34
N MET A 57 1.03 -5.01 0.61
CA MET A 57 0.97 -5.00 -0.85
C MET A 57 1.94 -3.96 -1.41
N SER A 58 2.74 -4.34 -2.41
CA SER A 58 3.57 -3.38 -3.12
C SER A 58 2.76 -2.68 -4.21
N GLN A 59 2.92 -1.37 -4.31
CA GLN A 59 2.22 -0.54 -5.27
C GLN A 59 3.24 0.13 -6.21
N PRO A 60 3.47 -0.43 -7.41
CA PRO A 60 4.29 0.23 -8.41
C PRO A 60 3.57 1.48 -8.93
N VAL A 61 4.19 2.65 -8.80
CA VAL A 61 3.58 3.94 -9.21
C VAL A 61 4.30 4.63 -10.36
N SER A 62 5.63 4.54 -10.42
CA SER A 62 6.46 5.12 -11.48
C SER A 62 7.11 4.09 -12.41
N ALA A 63 6.94 2.80 -12.11
CA ALA A 63 7.54 1.69 -12.83
C ALA A 63 6.50 0.56 -13.02
N LEU A 64 6.89 -0.45 -13.81
CA LEU A 64 6.13 -1.69 -13.90
C LEU A 64 6.29 -2.52 -12.62
N MET A 65 5.38 -3.47 -12.43
CA MET A 65 5.43 -4.46 -11.37
C MET A 65 6.78 -5.18 -11.32
N ASN A 66 7.46 -5.12 -10.17
CA ASN A 66 8.74 -5.80 -9.96
C ASN A 66 8.53 -7.19 -9.34
N LEU A 67 8.54 -8.23 -10.17
CA LEU A 67 8.33 -9.61 -9.72
C LEU A 67 9.46 -10.14 -8.84
N GLU A 68 10.70 -9.73 -9.06
CA GLU A 68 11.84 -10.13 -8.22
C GLU A 68 11.67 -9.58 -6.79
N TYR A 69 11.28 -8.31 -6.67
CA TYR A 69 10.92 -7.72 -5.39
C TYR A 69 9.76 -8.47 -4.73
N GLY A 70 8.71 -8.81 -5.48
CA GLY A 70 7.58 -9.59 -4.96
C GLY A 70 7.99 -10.98 -4.45
N GLN A 71 8.93 -11.65 -5.11
CA GLN A 71 9.49 -12.92 -4.63
C GLN A 71 10.30 -12.73 -3.35
N LYS A 72 11.16 -11.69 -3.28
CA LYS A 72 11.90 -11.33 -2.07
C LYS A 72 10.94 -11.09 -0.90
N MET A 73 9.90 -10.28 -1.09
CA MET A 73 8.91 -9.96 -0.06
C MET A 73 8.11 -11.18 0.39
N ARG A 74 7.73 -12.06 -0.54
CA ARG A 74 7.07 -13.32 -0.18
C ARG A 74 7.92 -14.22 0.71
N ASN A 75 9.25 -14.21 0.51
CA ASN A 75 10.16 -15.01 1.32
C ASN A 75 10.45 -14.37 2.69
N MET A 76 10.48 -13.03 2.74
CA MET A 76 10.79 -12.25 3.94
C MET A 76 9.57 -12.09 4.86
N LEU A 77 8.41 -11.76 4.31
CA LEU A 77 7.16 -11.46 5.02
C LEU A 77 6.19 -12.63 4.84
N LYS A 78 6.40 -13.71 5.58
CA LYS A 78 5.67 -14.97 5.45
C LYS A 78 5.04 -15.48 6.75
N ASP A 79 5.27 -14.76 7.85
CA ASP A 79 4.92 -15.22 9.18
C ASP A 79 3.46 -14.85 9.52
N GLU A 80 3.04 -15.02 10.77
CA GLU A 80 1.63 -14.88 11.15
C GLU A 80 1.17 -13.41 11.14
N PHE A 81 2.02 -12.50 11.62
CA PHE A 81 1.65 -11.10 11.82
C PHE A 81 1.91 -10.24 10.59
N VAL A 82 2.87 -10.57 9.73
CA VAL A 82 3.15 -9.83 8.49
C VAL A 82 3.27 -10.77 7.31
N ARG A 83 2.46 -10.51 6.28
CA ARG A 83 2.46 -11.29 5.03
C ARG A 83 2.47 -10.43 3.80
N PHE A 84 3.32 -10.76 2.84
CA PHE A 84 3.21 -10.23 1.49
C PHE A 84 1.99 -10.81 0.78
N SER A 85 1.08 -9.93 0.36
CA SER A 85 -0.21 -10.28 -0.24
C SER A 85 -0.28 -9.95 -1.74
N GLY A 86 0.80 -9.46 -2.35
CA GLY A 86 0.90 -9.21 -3.78
C GLY A 86 1.00 -7.73 -4.14
N PHE A 87 0.49 -7.39 -5.32
CA PHE A 87 0.64 -6.05 -5.90
C PHE A 87 -0.69 -5.32 -5.97
N ASN A 88 -0.68 -4.02 -5.68
CA ASN A 88 -1.81 -3.14 -5.94
C ASN A 88 -1.54 -2.35 -7.22
N GLN A 89 -2.41 -2.48 -8.23
CA GLN A 89 -2.26 -1.79 -9.51
C GLN A 89 -3.42 -0.82 -9.70
N MET A 90 -3.09 0.46 -9.92
CA MET A 90 -4.07 1.49 -10.23
C MET A 90 -4.26 1.57 -11.74
N THR A 91 -5.50 1.42 -12.21
CA THR A 91 -5.84 1.53 -13.64
C THR A 91 -6.16 2.96 -14.07
N ASP A 92 -6.72 3.76 -13.18
CA ASP A 92 -7.16 5.12 -13.45
C ASP A 92 -6.85 6.04 -12.25
N GLY A 93 -7.65 7.09 -12.03
CA GLY A 93 -7.51 8.01 -10.91
C GLY A 93 -8.85 8.36 -10.28
N SER A 94 -8.87 9.42 -9.46
CA SER A 94 -10.08 9.81 -8.75
C SER A 94 -11.15 10.43 -9.66
N ILE A 95 -12.41 10.04 -9.43
CA ILE A 95 -13.61 10.66 -9.99
C ILE A 95 -13.66 12.16 -9.71
N SER A 96 -13.29 12.61 -8.50
CA SER A 96 -13.32 14.03 -8.11
C SER A 96 -12.36 14.91 -8.93
N GLN A 97 -11.34 14.30 -9.53
CA GLN A 97 -10.39 14.96 -10.42
C GLN A 97 -10.70 14.72 -11.91
N LEU A 98 -11.85 14.10 -12.21
CA LEU A 98 -12.25 13.63 -13.54
C LEU A 98 -11.27 12.59 -14.12
N LYS A 99 -10.49 11.90 -13.28
CA LYS A 99 -9.44 10.96 -13.69
C LYS A 99 -9.85 9.49 -13.60
N GLY A 100 -11.05 9.18 -13.12
CA GLY A 100 -11.61 7.83 -13.24
C GLY A 100 -11.99 7.55 -14.70
N ASP A 101 -11.74 6.34 -15.18
CA ASP A 101 -12.00 5.93 -16.58
C ASP A 101 -13.46 5.50 -16.76
N MET A 102 -14.26 6.38 -17.35
CA MET A 102 -15.70 6.22 -17.46
C MET A 102 -16.11 5.66 -18.83
N LYS A 103 -17.16 4.83 -18.87
CA LYS A 103 -17.72 4.34 -20.15
C LYS A 103 -18.38 5.44 -20.98
N GLN A 104 -18.85 6.50 -20.32
CA GLN A 104 -19.49 7.67 -20.92
C GLN A 104 -18.93 8.94 -20.25
N PRO A 105 -18.98 10.11 -20.92
CA PRO A 105 -18.43 11.32 -20.34
C PRO A 105 -19.01 11.68 -18.98
N TYR A 106 -18.21 12.34 -18.13
CA TYR A 106 -18.71 12.92 -16.89
C TYR A 106 -19.85 13.91 -17.20
N LEU A 107 -20.89 13.93 -16.36
CA LEU A 107 -22.03 14.83 -16.55
C LEU A 107 -21.62 16.32 -16.52
N CYS A 108 -20.58 16.64 -15.76
CA CYS A 108 -20.07 18.00 -15.60
C CYS A 108 -18.99 18.41 -16.62
N LYS A 109 -18.48 17.47 -17.44
CA LYS A 109 -17.45 17.76 -18.44
C LYS A 109 -17.43 16.69 -19.53
N ASN A 110 -17.41 17.11 -20.79
CA ASN A 110 -17.33 16.20 -21.94
C ASN A 110 -15.93 15.54 -22.07
N THR A 111 -15.61 14.63 -21.15
CA THR A 111 -14.43 13.77 -21.14
C THR A 111 -14.79 12.48 -20.42
N CYS A 112 -14.24 11.35 -20.84
CA CYS A 112 -14.36 10.08 -20.11
C CYS A 112 -13.24 9.89 -19.09
N CYS A 113 -12.11 10.59 -19.26
CA CYS A 113 -10.99 10.58 -18.33
C CYS A 113 -10.05 11.76 -18.64
N ALA A 114 -9.72 12.56 -17.63
CA ALA A 114 -8.81 13.70 -17.72
C ALA A 114 -7.34 13.31 -17.51
N LYS A 115 -7.06 12.06 -17.16
CA LYS A 115 -5.70 11.51 -17.06
C LYS A 115 -5.36 10.80 -18.36
N ASN A 116 -4.17 11.05 -18.89
CA ASN A 116 -3.59 10.18 -19.90
C ASN A 116 -3.16 8.88 -19.24
N VAL A 117 -4.00 7.86 -19.35
CA VAL A 117 -3.69 6.51 -18.86
C VAL A 117 -2.90 5.80 -19.95
N ASN A 118 -1.57 5.97 -19.96
CA ASN A 118 -0.67 5.18 -20.80
C ASN A 118 -0.52 3.79 -20.14
N GLY A 119 -1.46 2.90 -20.41
CA GLY A 119 -1.50 1.58 -19.76
C GLY A 119 -2.73 0.75 -20.07
N LYS A 120 -3.36 0.94 -21.25
CA LYS A 120 -4.20 -0.12 -21.80
C LYS A 120 -3.24 -1.24 -22.21
N ALA A 121 -3.18 -2.29 -21.39
CA ALA A 121 -2.54 -3.54 -21.76
C ALA A 121 -3.14 -4.08 -23.07
#